data_AF-A0A8J4XID8-F1
#
_entry.id   AF-A0A8J4XID8-F1
#
_cell.length_a   1.000
_cell.length_b   1.000
_cell.length_c   1.000
_cell.angle_alpha   90.00
_cell.angle_beta   90.00
_cell.angle_gamma   90.00
#
_symmetry.space_group_name_H-M   'P 1'
#
loop_
_entity.id
_entity.type
_entity.pdbx_description
1 polymer ?
#
loop_
_entity_poly.entity_id
_entity_poly.type
_entity_poly.pdbx_seq_one_letter_code
_entity_poly.pdbx_strand_id
1 'polypeptide(L)'
;MSLDEIRQKVIFHNSVDVWIIACGEKNKDWTNPEEYKKFIAYLLKNNLNLKAFNLCTHEAGATEEEKTKFTEILAQTKETDPNSKTYTIKLNESAVDTIRNYF
;
A
#
# COMPACT_ATOMS: atom_id res chain seq x y z
N MET A 1 -11.28 5.78 8.34
CA MET A 1 -10.65 6.75 7.42
C MET A 1 -10.67 6.14 6.04
N SER A 2 -11.05 6.88 5.02
CA SER A 2 -11.23 6.45 3.61
C SER A 2 -10.16 7.04 2.70
N LEU A 3 -10.03 6.51 1.48
CA LEU A 3 -9.14 7.04 0.44
C LEU A 3 -9.48 8.50 0.08
N ASP A 4 -10.77 8.86 0.11
CA ASP A 4 -11.24 10.23 -0.12
C ASP A 4 -10.83 11.18 1.01
N GLU A 5 -10.82 10.72 2.26
CA GLU A 5 -10.40 11.53 3.40
C GLU A 5 -8.88 11.77 3.41
N ILE A 6 -8.07 10.77 3.03
CA ILE A 6 -6.61 10.92 3.05
C ILE A 6 -6.06 11.70 1.87
N ARG A 7 -6.67 11.59 0.68
CA ARG A 7 -6.24 12.35 -0.52
C ARG A 7 -6.39 13.87 -0.34
N GLN A 8 -7.35 14.31 0.46
CA GLN A 8 -7.58 15.73 0.75
C GLN A 8 -6.54 16.32 1.70
N LYS A 9 -5.89 15.49 2.52
CA LYS A 9 -4.92 15.92 3.53
C LYS A 9 -3.50 15.94 2.98
N VAL A 10 -3.12 14.89 2.27
CA VAL A 10 -1.79 14.72 1.68
C VAL A 10 -1.96 14.05 0.32
N ILE A 11 -1.14 14.44 -0.66
CA ILE A 11 -1.25 13.94 -2.04
C ILE A 11 -0.47 12.63 -2.23
N PHE A 12 0.64 12.47 -1.50
CA PHE A 12 1.53 11.32 -1.61
C PHE A 12 1.44 10.45 -0.37
N HIS A 13 1.09 9.18 -0.57
CA HIS A 13 0.90 8.21 0.50
C HIS A 13 1.78 6.99 0.29
N ASN A 14 2.12 6.30 1.37
CA ASN A 14 2.76 5.00 1.31
C ASN A 14 1.78 3.95 0.79
N SER A 15 2.21 3.11 -0.15
CA SER A 15 1.40 2.03 -0.71
C SER A 15 0.87 1.05 0.34
N VAL A 16 1.60 0.85 1.44
CA VAL A 16 1.15 0.03 2.57
C VAL A 16 -0.04 0.70 3.28
N ASP A 17 0.03 2.00 3.57
CA ASP A 17 -1.08 2.72 4.20
C ASP A 17 -2.31 2.75 3.28
N VAL A 18 -2.09 2.97 1.98
CA VAL A 18 -3.15 2.92 0.97
C VAL A 18 -3.80 1.53 0.93
N TRP A 19 -3.00 0.47 0.96
CA TRP A 19 -3.50 -0.92 1.00
C TRP A 19 -4.33 -1.19 2.25
N ILE A 20 -3.83 -0.83 3.43
CA ILE A 20 -4.54 -1.00 4.71
C ILE A 20 -5.89 -0.29 4.67
N ILE A 21 -5.91 0.98 4.23
CA ILE A 21 -7.14 1.78 4.14
C ILE A 21 -8.12 1.18 3.13
N ALA A 22 -7.65 0.78 1.95
CA ALA A 22 -8.51 0.27 0.90
C ALA A 22 -9.10 -1.11 1.26
N CYS A 23 -8.32 -1.98 1.91
CA CYS A 23 -8.82 -3.22 2.51
C CYS A 23 -9.83 -2.94 3.62
N GLY A 24 -9.57 -1.94 4.47
CA GLY A 24 -10.52 -1.48 5.49
C GLY A 24 -11.86 -1.01 4.93
N GLU A 25 -11.87 -0.26 3.82
CA GLU A 25 -13.11 0.15 3.12
C GLU A 25 -13.94 -1.06 2.63
N LYS A 26 -13.28 -2.19 2.38
CA LYS A 26 -13.88 -3.41 1.81
C LYS A 26 -14.05 -4.55 2.82
N ASN A 27 -13.75 -4.31 4.10
CA ASN A 27 -13.70 -5.34 5.16
C ASN A 27 -12.86 -6.57 4.76
N LYS A 28 -11.74 -6.36 4.04
CA LYS A 28 -10.77 -7.40 3.66
C LYS A 28 -9.57 -7.39 4.60
N ASP A 29 -8.97 -8.56 4.79
CA ASP A 29 -7.73 -8.71 5.55
C ASP A 29 -6.55 -8.16 4.72
N TRP A 30 -5.79 -7.22 5.30
CA TRP A 30 -4.65 -6.57 4.65
C TRP A 30 -3.30 -7.24 4.97
N THR A 31 -3.24 -8.16 5.94
CA THR A 31 -2.00 -8.77 6.45
C THR A 31 -1.39 -9.80 5.50
N ASN A 32 -2.09 -10.15 4.41
CA ASN A 32 -1.59 -11.10 3.41
C ASN A 32 -0.59 -10.44 2.43
N PRO A 33 0.71 -10.82 2.46
CA PRO A 33 1.73 -10.22 1.59
C PRO A 33 1.52 -10.53 0.11
N GLU A 34 0.96 -11.70 -0.22
CA GLU A 34 0.74 -12.11 -1.60
C GLU A 34 -0.38 -11.30 -2.27
N GLU A 35 -1.44 -10.97 -1.51
CA GLU A 35 -2.50 -10.08 -1.99
C GLU A 35 -2.01 -8.66 -2.19
N TYR A 36 -1.13 -8.17 -1.30
CA TYR A 36 -0.48 -6.89 -1.51
C TYR A 36 0.39 -6.87 -2.76
N LYS A 37 1.18 -7.92 -3.02
CA LYS A 37 2.00 -8.01 -4.25
C LYS A 37 1.13 -7.97 -5.51
N LYS A 38 -0.02 -8.67 -5.51
CA LYS A 38 -1.01 -8.61 -6.60
C LYS A 38 -1.58 -7.21 -6.77
N PHE A 39 -1.88 -6.53 -5.66
CA PHE A 39 -2.32 -5.13 -5.67
C PHE A 39 -1.27 -4.22 -6.31
N ILE A 40 0.01 -4.29 -5.90
CA ILE A 40 1.09 -3.52 -6.51
C ILE A 40 1.23 -3.82 -8.01
N ALA A 41 1.20 -5.09 -8.39
CA ALA A 41 1.25 -5.48 -9.80
C ALA A 41 0.08 -4.89 -10.61
N TYR A 42 -1.12 -4.86 -10.03
CA TYR A 42 -2.29 -4.22 -10.63
C TYR A 42 -2.09 -2.70 -10.79
N LEU A 43 -1.57 -2.01 -9.77
CA LEU A 43 -1.31 -0.57 -9.86
C LEU A 43 -0.26 -0.24 -10.93
N LEU A 44 0.82 -1.00 -11.00
CA LEU A 44 1.86 -0.87 -12.02
C LEU A 44 1.29 -1.10 -13.43
N LYS A 45 0.46 -2.13 -13.60
CA LYS A 45 -0.21 -2.43 -14.88
C LYS A 45 -1.13 -1.32 -15.35
N ASN A 46 -1.74 -0.57 -14.43
CA ASN A 46 -2.60 0.57 -14.73
C ASN A 46 -1.83 1.89 -14.87
N ASN A 47 -0.49 1.85 -15.00
CA ASN A 47 0.38 3.02 -15.20
C ASN A 47 0.24 4.09 -14.12
N LEU A 48 -0.05 3.69 -12.88
CA LEU A 48 -0.02 4.64 -11.77
C LEU A 48 1.42 5.12 -11.54
N ASN A 49 1.56 6.41 -11.22
CA ASN A 49 2.86 7.02 -10.93
C ASN A 49 3.33 6.58 -9.54
N LEU A 50 3.95 5.40 -9.51
CA LEU A 50 4.52 4.78 -8.32
C LEU A 50 6.02 5.06 -8.29
N LYS A 51 6.52 5.51 -7.14
CA LYS A 51 7.97 5.62 -6.90
C LYS A 51 8.37 4.67 -5.78
N ALA A 52 9.21 3.69 -6.10
CA ALA A 52 9.75 2.80 -5.08
C ALA A 52 10.59 3.60 -4.07
N PHE A 53 10.43 3.28 -2.80
CA PHE A 53 11.24 3.86 -1.73
C PHE A 53 11.55 2.78 -0.69
N ASN A 54 12.61 2.99 0.10
CA ASN A 54 12.90 2.12 1.24
C ASN A 54 12.12 2.63 2.45
N LEU A 55 11.15 1.86 2.93
CA LEU A 55 10.48 2.13 4.19
C LEU A 55 11.40 1.77 5.36
N CYS A 56 11.60 2.70 6.30
CA CYS A 56 12.22 2.41 7.58
C CYS A 56 11.17 1.84 8.54
N THR A 57 11.35 0.61 9.00
CA THR A 57 10.36 -0.15 9.80
C THR A 57 10.43 0.11 11.31
N HIS A 58 10.98 1.24 11.75
CA HIS A 58 11.09 1.58 13.17
C HIS A 58 9.99 2.57 13.56
N GLU A 59 8.78 2.08 13.85
CA GLU A 59 7.70 2.88 14.47
C GLU A 59 7.05 2.08 15.63
N ALA A 60 6.64 2.77 16.71
CA ALA A 60 6.20 2.17 17.97
C ALA A 60 4.68 2.25 18.17
N GLY A 61 4.02 1.11 18.48
CA GLY A 61 2.59 1.01 18.80
C GLY A 61 1.99 -0.37 18.42
N ALA A 62 0.78 -0.71 18.89
CA ALA A 62 0.16 -2.02 18.64
C ALA A 62 -0.34 -2.20 17.18
N THR A 63 -0.99 -1.17 16.61
CA THR A 63 -1.32 -1.14 15.17
C THR A 63 -0.05 -1.07 14.32
N GLU A 64 0.99 -0.45 14.86
CA GLU A 64 2.31 -0.39 14.24
C GLU A 64 3.03 -1.75 14.32
N GLU A 65 2.72 -2.63 15.27
CA GLU A 65 3.35 -3.95 15.38
C GLU A 65 2.95 -4.88 14.23
N GLU A 66 1.66 -4.96 13.89
CA GLU A 66 1.18 -5.76 12.75
C GLU A 66 1.69 -5.19 11.43
N LYS A 67 1.68 -3.86 11.29
CA LYS A 67 2.23 -3.16 10.13
C LYS A 67 3.73 -3.36 10.01
N THR A 68 4.45 -3.38 11.12
CA THR A 68 5.89 -3.68 11.18
C THR A 68 6.15 -5.10 10.70
N LYS A 69 5.47 -6.11 11.27
CA LYS A 69 5.61 -7.52 10.82
C LYS A 69 5.31 -7.67 9.33
N PHE A 70 4.24 -7.04 8.85
CA PHE A 70 3.88 -7.06 7.44
C PHE A 70 4.97 -6.45 6.55
N THR A 71 5.47 -5.27 6.91
CA THR A 71 6.53 -4.59 6.15
C THR A 71 7.89 -5.30 6.24
N GLU A 72 8.19 -6.00 7.34
CA GLU A 72 9.35 -6.88 7.47
C GLU A 72 9.27 -8.07 6.52
N ILE A 73 8.10 -8.72 6.41
CA ILE A 73 7.90 -9.83 5.46
C ILE A 73 8.12 -9.34 4.02
N LEU A 74 7.57 -8.18 3.66
CA LEU A 74 7.80 -7.55 2.35
C LEU A 74 9.28 -7.22 2.14
N ALA A 75 9.97 -6.74 3.17
CA ALA A 75 11.38 -6.40 3.11
C ALA A 75 12.29 -7.62 2.89
N GLN A 76 11.89 -8.81 3.33
CA GLN A 76 12.63 -10.05 3.10
C GLN A 76 12.59 -10.49 1.62
N THR A 77 11.53 -10.15 0.89
CA THR A 77 11.36 -10.57 -0.52
C THR A 77 11.58 -9.45 -1.54
N LYS A 78 11.85 -8.21 -1.11
CA LYS A 78 12.00 -7.03 -1.99
C LYS A 78 13.16 -7.09 -2.99
N GLU A 79 14.17 -7.93 -2.74
CA GLU A 79 15.32 -8.09 -3.65
C GLU A 79 15.01 -9.05 -4.81
N THR A 80 14.17 -10.04 -4.59
CA THR A 80 13.80 -11.07 -5.58
C THR A 80 12.48 -10.77 -6.27
N ASP A 81 11.58 -10.04 -5.61
CA ASP A 81 10.27 -9.66 -6.15
C ASP A 81 10.05 -8.13 -6.07
N PRO A 82 9.98 -7.42 -7.21
CA PRO A 82 9.75 -5.99 -7.23
C PRO A 82 8.37 -5.59 -6.67
N ASN A 83 7.38 -6.50 -6.68
CA ASN A 83 6.05 -6.24 -6.12
C ASN A 83 6.05 -6.25 -4.59
N SER A 84 7.11 -6.78 -3.97
CA SER A 84 7.33 -6.74 -2.52
C SER A 84 7.87 -5.39 -2.04
N LYS A 85 8.22 -4.46 -2.95
CA LYS A 85 8.70 -3.14 -2.57
C LYS A 85 7.56 -2.26 -2.05
N THR A 86 7.94 -1.26 -1.26
CA THR A 86 7.06 -0.15 -0.86
C THR A 86 7.15 0.98 -1.86
N TYR A 87 6.02 1.59 -2.18
CA TYR A 87 5.90 2.62 -3.20
C TYR A 87 5.21 3.87 -2.63
N THR A 88 5.63 5.03 -3.08
CA THR A 88 4.85 6.26 -2.89
C THR A 88 3.80 6.34 -4.00
N ILE A 89 2.54 6.51 -3.61
CA ILE A 89 1.39 6.64 -4.50
C ILE A 89 0.88 8.08 -4.47
N LYS A 90 0.70 8.69 -5.64
CA LYS A 90 -0.04 9.95 -5.77
C LYS A 90 -1.54 9.67 -5.81
N LEU A 91 -2.27 9.95 -4.73
CA LEU A 91 -3.72 9.76 -4.68
C LEU A 91 -4.46 10.94 -5.33
N ASN A 92 -4.67 10.86 -6.64
CA ASN A 92 -5.65 11.68 -7.36
C ASN A 92 -6.95 10.89 -7.61
N GLU A 93 -7.98 11.52 -8.19
CA GLU A 93 -9.27 10.85 -8.48
C GLU A 93 -9.08 9.56 -9.28
N SER A 94 -8.34 9.62 -10.39
CA SER A 94 -8.06 8.44 -11.22
C SER A 94 -7.35 7.31 -10.45
N ALA A 95 -6.43 7.64 -9.54
CA ALA A 95 -5.76 6.65 -8.71
C ALA A 95 -6.71 6.01 -7.71
N VAL A 96 -7.57 6.80 -7.07
CA VAL A 96 -8.58 6.30 -6.13
C VAL A 96 -9.56 5.36 -6.84
N ASP A 97 -10.03 5.72 -8.03
CA ASP A 97 -10.90 4.87 -8.83
C ASP A 97 -10.21 3.56 -9.23
N THR A 98 -8.95 3.65 -9.66
CA THR A 98 -8.14 2.47 -10.00
C THR A 98 -7.99 1.54 -8.80
N ILE A 99 -7.63 2.08 -7.63
CA ILE A 99 -7.48 1.29 -6.39
C ILE A 99 -8.81 0.61 -6.02
N ARG A 100 -9.95 1.30 -6.15
CA ARG A 100 -11.27 0.73 -5.85
C ARG A 100 -11.67 -0.38 -6.81
N ASN A 101 -11.28 -0.28 -8.07
CA ASN A 101 -11.55 -1.29 -9.11
C ASN A 101 -10.71 -2.56 -8.96
N TYR A 102 -9.71 -2.59 -8.08
CA TYR A 102 -8.97 -3.81 -7.75
C TYR A 102 -9.81 -4.82 -6.96
N PHE A 103 -10.75 -4.32 -6.14
CA PHE A 103 -11.45 -5.13 -5.13
C PHE A 103 -12.72 -5.80 -5.63
#